data_AF-A0A518D7H9-F1
#
_entry.id   AF-A0A518D7H9-F1
#
_cell.length_a   1.000
_cell.length_b   1.000
_cell.length_c   1.000
_cell.angle_alpha   90.00
_cell.angle_beta   90.00
_cell.angle_gamma   90.00
#
_symmetry.space_group_name_H-M   'P 1'
#
loop_
_entity.id
_entity.type
_entity.pdbx_description
1 polymer ?
#
loop_
_entity_poly.entity_id
_entity_poly.type
_entity_poly.pdbx_seq_one_letter_code
_entity_poly.pdbx_strand_id
1 'polypeptide(L)'
;MPVITFFRQKRYDDSIRAGLGLGERSVLQSFVPSGNEPDPALLWYVDLRVEGSHLPTEVEAARRWLVEHEQQLMRELADAAMKLQIGLDQVESGPCVRRFDLQDGVSGTLTVSGIRALDEGELSAAVSETGQNLREIIESLEPVLVA
;
A
#
# COMPACT_ATOMS: atom_id res chain seq x y z
N MET A 1 -18.60 -4.67 8.32
CA MET A 1 -17.47 -4.02 9.01
C MET A 1 -16.79 -3.10 8.01
N PRO A 2 -16.59 -1.82 8.32
CA PRO A 2 -15.87 -0.91 7.42
C PRO A 2 -14.43 -1.40 7.16
N VAL A 3 -13.94 -1.09 5.96
CA VAL A 3 -12.60 -1.45 5.48
C VAL A 3 -12.01 -0.25 4.77
N ILE A 4 -10.78 0.12 5.13
CA ILE A 4 -9.98 1.10 4.39
C ILE A 4 -8.83 0.35 3.74
N THR A 5 -8.58 0.58 2.46
CA THR A 5 -7.44 0.00 1.73
C THR A 5 -6.59 1.11 1.17
N PHE A 6 -5.33 1.19 1.57
CA PHE A 6 -4.31 1.96 0.87
C PHE A 6 -3.53 1.03 -0.05
N PHE A 7 -3.25 1.47 -1.27
CA PHE A 7 -2.36 0.73 -2.16
C PHE A 7 -1.34 1.65 -2.82
N ARG A 8 -0.17 1.08 -3.14
CA ARG A 8 0.83 1.67 -4.03
C ARG A 8 1.41 0.58 -4.91
N GLN A 9 1.54 0.84 -6.20
CA GLN A 9 2.08 -0.10 -7.16
C GLN A 9 2.93 0.60 -8.20
N LYS A 10 3.98 -0.09 -8.65
CA LYS A 10 4.80 0.33 -9.80
C LYS A 10 4.54 -0.59 -10.97
N ARG A 11 4.52 -0.01 -12.16
CA ARG A 11 4.37 -0.71 -13.43
C ARG A 11 5.70 -0.78 -14.19
N TYR A 12 5.74 -1.63 -15.21
CA TYR A 12 6.92 -1.84 -16.03
C TYR A 12 7.30 -0.60 -16.85
N ASP A 13 6.29 0.19 -17.22
CA ASP A 13 6.47 1.54 -17.78
C ASP A 13 7.03 2.58 -16.79
N ASP A 14 7.51 2.15 -15.62
CA ASP A 14 7.92 3.00 -14.48
C ASP A 14 6.81 3.86 -13.89
N SER A 15 5.57 3.78 -14.38
CA SER A 15 4.47 4.56 -13.82
C SER A 15 4.10 4.05 -12.43
N ILE A 16 3.71 4.98 -11.56
CA ILE A 16 3.33 4.69 -10.18
C ILE A 16 1.86 5.03 -10.00
N ARG A 17 1.10 4.10 -9.44
CA ARG A 17 -0.27 4.33 -8.98
C ARG A 17 -0.34 4.18 -7.48
N ALA A 18 -1.01 5.10 -6.83
CA ALA A 18 -1.41 4.97 -5.43
C ALA A 18 -2.89 5.28 -5.29
N GLY A 19 -3.50 4.81 -4.21
CA GLY A 19 -4.89 5.13 -3.95
C GLY A 19 -5.40 4.68 -2.60
N LEU A 20 -6.61 5.14 -2.32
CA LEU A 20 -7.37 4.82 -1.13
C LEU A 20 -8.74 4.27 -1.56
N GLY A 21 -9.11 3.14 -0.98
CA GLY A 21 -10.41 2.50 -1.15
C GLY A 21 -11.18 2.41 0.15
N LEU A 22 -12.51 2.47 0.04
CA LEU A 22 -13.48 2.21 1.10
C LEU A 22 -14.34 1.02 0.72
N GLY A 23 -14.20 -0.08 1.46
CA GLY A 23 -14.73 -1.38 1.04
C GLY A 23 -14.12 -1.80 -0.30
N GLU A 24 -14.98 -2.07 -1.30
CA GLU A 24 -14.55 -2.48 -2.65
C GLU A 24 -14.37 -1.29 -3.61
N ARG A 25 -14.64 -0.06 -3.16
CA ARG A 25 -14.64 1.14 -4.01
C ARG A 25 -13.35 1.92 -3.84
N SER A 26 -12.61 2.15 -4.92
CA SER A 26 -11.55 3.17 -4.94
C SER A 26 -12.20 4.56 -4.91
N VAL A 27 -11.73 5.41 -4.00
CA VAL A 27 -12.31 6.75 -3.74
C VAL A 27 -11.30 7.87 -3.96
N LEU A 28 -10.02 7.62 -3.71
CA LEU A 28 -8.93 8.54 -4.02
C LEU A 28 -7.84 7.82 -4.80
N GLN A 29 -7.14 8.53 -5.68
CA GLN A 29 -6.04 8.00 -6.47
C GLN A 29 -5.01 9.07 -6.82
N SER A 30 -3.80 8.63 -7.12
CA SER A 30 -2.82 9.42 -7.85
C SER A 30 -2.15 8.54 -8.91
N PHE A 31 -1.76 9.17 -10.01
CA PHE A 31 -1.03 8.52 -11.09
C PHE A 31 0.14 9.41 -11.48
N VAL A 32 1.34 8.88 -11.31
CA VAL A 32 2.57 9.51 -11.79
C VAL A 32 2.97 8.75 -13.05
N PRO A 33 2.72 9.31 -14.25
CA PRO A 33 3.23 8.71 -15.48
C PRO A 33 4.75 8.80 -15.48
N SER A 34 5.39 7.73 -15.91
CA SER A 34 6.82 7.69 -16.21
C SER A 34 6.99 6.88 -17.48
N GLY A 35 8.15 7.00 -18.12
CA GLY A 35 8.55 6.12 -19.22
C GLY A 35 7.97 6.45 -20.60
N ASN A 36 8.66 5.87 -21.60
CA ASN A 36 8.20 5.74 -22.99
C ASN A 36 7.81 4.28 -23.32
N GLU A 37 7.84 3.41 -22.31
CA GLU A 37 7.60 1.97 -22.46
C GLU A 37 6.10 1.70 -22.51
N PRO A 38 5.59 0.96 -23.51
CA PRO A 38 4.16 0.73 -23.66
C PRO A 38 3.58 -0.37 -22.78
N ASP A 39 4.38 -1.18 -22.06
CA ASP A 39 3.88 -2.29 -21.22
C ASP A 39 3.38 -1.77 -19.85
N PRO A 40 2.05 -1.74 -19.61
CA PRO A 40 1.50 -1.24 -18.35
C PRO A 40 1.46 -2.34 -17.27
N ALA A 41 2.13 -3.49 -17.46
CA ALA A 41 2.12 -4.60 -16.50
C ALA A 41 2.65 -4.18 -15.12
N LEU A 42 2.12 -4.82 -14.07
CA LEU A 42 2.58 -4.59 -12.70
C LEU A 42 3.97 -5.18 -12.48
N LEU A 43 4.82 -4.41 -11.81
CA LEU A 43 6.14 -4.85 -11.38
C LEU A 43 6.09 -5.28 -9.90
N TRP A 44 5.53 -4.43 -9.04
CA TRP A 44 5.29 -4.73 -7.64
C TRP A 44 4.08 -3.96 -7.11
N TYR A 45 3.55 -4.43 -5.99
CA TYR A 45 2.52 -3.71 -5.24
C TYR A 45 2.69 -3.85 -3.73
N VAL A 46 2.15 -2.86 -3.02
CA VAL A 46 1.99 -2.78 -1.58
C VAL A 46 0.52 -2.46 -1.31
N ASP A 47 -0.16 -3.38 -0.66
CA ASP A 47 -1.56 -3.25 -0.26
C ASP A 47 -1.67 -3.29 1.26
N LEU A 48 -2.20 -2.22 1.84
CA LEU A 48 -2.46 -2.07 3.25
C LEU A 48 -3.97 -2.02 3.47
N ARG A 49 -4.52 -3.11 4.00
CA ARG A 49 -5.94 -3.22 4.34
C ARG A 49 -6.10 -3.11 5.84
N VAL A 50 -6.95 -2.20 6.31
CA VAL A 50 -7.37 -2.12 7.71
C VAL A 50 -8.87 -2.32 7.81
N GLU A 51 -9.31 -3.06 8.82
CA GLU A 51 -10.72 -3.39 9.03
C GLU A 51 -11.10 -3.34 10.51
N GLY A 52 -12.30 -2.82 10.81
CA GLY A 52 -12.74 -2.64 12.19
C GLY A 52 -14.03 -1.86 12.29
N SER A 53 -14.80 -2.04 13.38
CA SER A 53 -16.11 -1.40 13.57
C SER A 53 -16.04 0.12 13.75
N HIS A 54 -14.88 0.63 14.18
CA HIS A 54 -14.66 2.05 14.47
C HIS A 54 -14.02 2.83 13.30
N LEU A 55 -13.79 2.18 12.16
CA LEU A 55 -13.19 2.84 11.01
C LEU A 55 -14.17 3.80 10.34
N PRO A 56 -13.71 4.99 9.90
CA PRO A 56 -14.55 5.94 9.18
C PRO A 56 -15.04 5.38 7.84
N THR A 57 -16.25 5.76 7.46
CA THR A 57 -16.87 5.39 6.17
C THR A 57 -16.88 6.52 5.15
N GLU A 58 -16.44 7.71 5.55
CA GLU A 58 -16.36 8.90 4.69
C GLU A 58 -14.93 9.10 4.19
N VAL A 59 -14.78 9.50 2.92
CA VAL A 59 -13.49 9.57 2.21
C VAL A 59 -12.44 10.39 2.95
N GLU A 60 -12.77 11.64 3.30
CA GLU A 60 -11.82 12.53 3.98
C GLU A 60 -11.56 12.14 5.43
N ALA A 61 -12.54 11.48 6.09
CA ALA A 61 -12.32 10.94 7.43
C ALA A 61 -11.37 9.73 7.38
N ALA A 62 -11.47 8.87 6.36
CA ALA A 62 -10.55 7.76 6.15
C ALA A 62 -9.13 8.20 5.78
N ARG A 63 -8.99 9.23 4.94
CA ARG A 63 -7.69 9.86 4.68
C ARG A 63 -7.04 10.35 5.98
N ARG A 64 -7.77 11.14 6.78
CA ARG A 64 -7.27 11.64 8.07
C ARG A 64 -6.90 10.51 9.02
N TRP A 65 -7.73 9.48 9.10
CA TRP A 65 -7.47 8.32 9.97
C TRP A 65 -6.15 7.63 9.62
N LEU A 66 -5.84 7.43 8.32
CA LEU A 66 -4.55 6.85 7.92
C LEU A 66 -3.36 7.75 8.28
N VAL A 67 -3.49 9.06 8.13
CA VAL A 67 -2.45 10.04 8.52
C VAL A 67 -2.24 10.05 10.03
N GLU A 68 -3.32 9.98 10.82
CA GLU A 68 -3.26 9.92 12.28
C GLU A 68 -2.56 8.64 12.78
N HIS A 69 -2.67 7.54 12.04
CA HIS A 69 -2.08 6.24 12.39
C HIS A 69 -0.78 5.95 11.63
N GLU A 70 -0.24 6.92 10.88
CA GLU A 70 0.89 6.71 9.97
C GLU A 70 2.09 6.08 10.67
N GLN A 71 2.40 6.48 11.91
CA GLN A 71 3.60 6.02 12.60
C GLN A 71 3.55 4.52 12.86
N GLN A 72 2.36 3.97 13.13
CA GLN A 72 2.20 2.54 13.30
C GLN A 72 2.27 1.83 11.94
N LEU A 73 1.60 2.35 10.92
CA LEU A 73 1.63 1.79 9.56
C LEU A 73 3.05 1.79 8.96
N MET A 74 3.82 2.84 9.21
CA MET A 74 5.24 2.96 8.84
C MET A 74 6.10 1.88 9.49
N ARG A 75 5.87 1.55 10.76
CA ARG A 75 6.57 0.45 11.43
C ARG A 75 6.23 -0.89 10.79
N GLU A 76 4.96 -1.11 10.47
CA GLU A 76 4.52 -2.35 9.81
C GLU A 76 5.15 -2.53 8.44
N LEU A 77 5.28 -1.44 7.66
CA LEU A 77 5.98 -1.39 6.37
C LEU A 77 7.50 -1.59 6.55
N ALA A 78 8.13 -0.93 7.52
CA ALA A 78 9.57 -1.05 7.77
C ALA A 78 9.97 -2.47 8.18
N ASP A 79 9.19 -3.10 9.05
CA ASP A 79 9.36 -4.50 9.42
C ASP A 79 9.21 -5.43 8.21
N ALA A 80 8.21 -5.20 7.34
CA ALA A 80 8.04 -5.97 6.12
C ALA A 80 9.22 -5.80 5.15
N ALA A 81 9.70 -4.57 4.97
CA ALA A 81 10.90 -4.29 4.18
C ALA A 81 12.13 -5.03 4.73
N MET A 82 12.33 -5.02 6.06
CA MET A 82 13.43 -5.73 6.71
C MET A 82 13.32 -7.24 6.47
N LYS A 83 12.12 -7.84 6.61
CA LYS A 83 11.93 -9.28 6.39
C LYS A 83 12.16 -9.70 4.95
N LEU A 84 11.76 -8.86 3.98
CA LEU A 84 12.07 -9.05 2.56
C LEU A 84 13.58 -9.02 2.32
N GLN A 85 14.32 -8.11 2.97
CA GLN A 85 15.77 -7.98 2.79
C GLN A 85 16.56 -9.22 3.26
N ILE A 86 16.07 -9.92 4.28
CA ILE A 86 16.74 -11.09 4.88
C ILE A 86 16.18 -12.43 4.38
N GLY A 87 15.29 -12.40 3.38
CA GLY A 87 14.70 -13.60 2.77
C GLY A 87 13.82 -14.45 3.71
N LEU A 88 13.38 -13.91 4.87
CA LEU A 88 12.74 -14.72 5.93
C LEU A 88 11.26 -15.07 5.67
N ASP A 89 10.58 -14.39 4.75
CA ASP A 89 9.15 -14.60 4.47
C ASP A 89 8.87 -15.26 3.09
N GLN A 90 9.87 -15.93 2.49
CA GLN A 90 9.68 -16.64 1.22
C GLN A 90 9.23 -18.09 1.40
N VAL A 91 7.92 -18.29 1.41
CA VAL A 91 7.34 -19.53 0.85
C VAL A 91 7.17 -19.26 -0.65
N GLU A 92 8.04 -19.89 -1.45
CA GLU A 92 8.00 -20.04 -2.90
C GLU A 92 6.85 -19.31 -3.63
N SER A 93 7.17 -18.28 -4.41
CA SER A 93 6.31 -17.62 -5.42
C SER A 93 5.07 -16.82 -4.98
N GLY A 94 4.82 -16.66 -3.68
CA GLY A 94 3.63 -15.96 -3.15
C GLY A 94 3.87 -14.52 -2.69
N PRO A 95 2.80 -13.72 -2.51
CA PRO A 95 2.90 -12.43 -1.84
C PRO A 95 3.29 -12.60 -0.36
N CYS A 96 4.13 -11.69 0.14
CA CYS A 96 4.37 -11.54 1.58
C CYS A 96 3.13 -10.95 2.24
N VAL A 97 2.45 -11.71 3.08
CA VAL A 97 1.24 -11.29 3.80
C VAL A 97 1.51 -11.23 5.30
N ARG A 98 1.36 -10.05 5.90
CA ARG A 98 1.48 -9.84 7.34
C ARG A 98 0.17 -9.34 7.92
N ARG A 99 -0.26 -9.96 9.02
CA ARG A 99 -1.37 -9.45 9.84
C ARG A 99 -0.81 -8.78 11.09
N PHE A 100 -1.47 -7.72 11.53
CA PHE A 100 -1.12 -6.98 12.72
C PHE A 100 -2.37 -6.35 13.34
N ASP A 101 -2.31 -6.03 14.63
CA ASP A 101 -3.39 -5.38 15.34
C ASP A 101 -3.10 -3.88 15.53
N LEU A 102 -4.14 -3.08 15.35
CA LEU A 102 -4.17 -1.66 15.63
C LEU A 102 -5.01 -1.43 16.89
N GLN A 103 -5.10 -0.17 17.33
CA GLN A 103 -5.91 0.19 18.49
C GLN A 103 -7.42 0.00 18.20
N ASP A 104 -8.24 -0.01 19.25
CA ASP A 104 -9.71 0.00 19.19
C ASP A 104 -10.35 -1.15 18.39
N GLY A 105 -9.69 -2.31 18.37
CA GLY A 105 -10.18 -3.51 17.70
C GLY A 105 -10.12 -3.43 16.18
N VAL A 106 -9.27 -2.54 15.64
CA VAL A 106 -8.93 -2.51 14.22
C VAL A 106 -7.82 -3.52 13.96
N SER A 107 -7.96 -4.34 12.92
CA SER A 107 -6.90 -5.23 12.45
C SER A 107 -6.39 -4.75 11.10
N GLY A 108 -5.12 -5.05 10.82
CA GLY A 108 -4.44 -4.70 9.59
C GLY A 108 -3.89 -5.93 8.89
N THR A 109 -3.87 -5.88 7.56
CA THR A 109 -3.20 -6.82 6.68
C THR A 109 -2.36 -6.04 5.69
N LEU A 110 -1.06 -6.26 5.71
CA LEU A 110 -0.11 -5.77 4.72
C LEU A 110 0.23 -6.89 3.75
N THR A 111 0.00 -6.66 2.46
CA THR A 111 0.35 -7.58 1.38
C THR A 111 1.35 -6.89 0.47
N VAL A 112 2.48 -7.55 0.22
CA VAL A 112 3.52 -7.05 -0.69
C VAL A 112 3.88 -8.15 -1.66
N SER A 113 4.06 -7.83 -2.94
CA SER A 113 4.52 -8.80 -3.91
C SER A 113 5.32 -8.15 -5.04
N GLY A 114 6.39 -8.83 -5.45
CA GLY A 114 6.99 -8.66 -6.77
C GLY A 114 6.31 -9.61 -7.74
N ILE A 115 5.76 -9.08 -8.84
CA ILE A 115 5.00 -9.87 -9.83
C ILE A 115 5.93 -10.50 -10.88
N ARG A 116 7.07 -9.87 -11.14
CA ARG A 116 8.13 -10.39 -12.02
C ARG A 116 9.42 -10.56 -11.20
N ALA A 117 10.50 -11.03 -11.83
CA ALA A 117 11.82 -11.25 -11.23
C ALA A 117 12.48 -9.95 -10.72
N LEU A 118 11.79 -9.26 -9.81
CA LEU A 118 12.28 -8.16 -9.02
C LEU A 118 13.14 -8.75 -7.91
N ASP A 119 14.32 -8.19 -7.72
CA ASP A 119 15.19 -8.62 -6.64
C ASP A 119 14.56 -8.28 -5.28
N GLU A 120 14.83 -9.09 -4.26
CA GLU A 120 14.31 -8.88 -2.91
C GLU A 120 14.73 -7.54 -2.31
N GLY A 121 15.94 -7.08 -2.63
CA GLY A 121 16.45 -5.78 -2.23
C GLY A 121 15.69 -4.63 -2.91
N GLU A 122 15.29 -4.80 -4.17
CA GLU A 122 14.48 -3.81 -4.89
C GLU A 122 13.06 -3.73 -4.32
N LEU A 123 12.44 -4.87 -4.01
CA LEU A 123 11.12 -4.90 -3.36
C LEU A 123 11.18 -4.30 -1.95
N SER A 124 12.20 -4.68 -1.17
CA SER A 124 12.44 -4.13 0.17
C SER A 124 12.62 -2.62 0.12
N ALA A 125 13.41 -2.10 -0.81
CA ALA A 125 13.60 -0.66 -1.00
C ALA A 125 12.26 0.04 -1.34
N ALA A 126 11.45 -0.54 -2.23
CA ALA A 126 10.15 0.02 -2.60
C ALA A 126 9.15 0.06 -1.42
N VAL A 127 9.12 -0.98 -0.58
CA VAL A 127 8.29 -1.00 0.63
C VAL A 127 8.78 0.04 1.64
N SER A 128 10.09 0.13 1.84
CA SER A 128 10.71 1.11 2.75
C SER A 128 10.42 2.54 2.31
N GLU A 129 10.57 2.85 1.02
CA GLU A 129 10.23 4.14 0.43
C GLU A 129 8.74 4.47 0.60
N THR A 130 7.86 3.47 0.42
CA THR A 130 6.42 3.64 0.64
C THR A 130 6.10 3.98 2.09
N GLY A 131 6.78 3.36 3.06
CA GLY A 131 6.68 3.72 4.46
C GLY A 131 7.17 5.14 4.73
N GLN A 132 8.36 5.49 4.26
CA GLN A 132 8.97 6.82 4.51
C GLN A 132 8.13 7.98 3.98
N ASN A 133 7.45 7.77 2.84
CA ASN A 133 6.65 8.81 2.17
C ASN A 133 5.14 8.63 2.38
N LEU A 134 4.71 7.75 3.29
CA LEU A 134 3.30 7.34 3.42
C LEU A 134 2.35 8.54 3.56
N ARG A 135 2.69 9.50 4.42
CA ARG A 135 1.92 10.72 4.64
C ARG A 135 1.71 11.51 3.35
N GLU A 136 2.82 11.86 2.70
CA GLU A 136 2.84 12.68 1.50
C GLU A 136 2.06 12.01 0.37
N ILE A 137 2.16 10.68 0.27
CA ILE A 137 1.40 9.90 -0.71
C ILE A 137 -0.11 10.01 -0.40
N ILE A 138 -0.54 9.77 0.84
CA ILE A 138 -1.96 9.84 1.23
C ILE A 138 -2.54 11.25 1.05
N GLU A 139 -1.79 12.28 1.43
CA GLU A 139 -2.21 13.68 1.32
C GLU A 139 -2.30 14.14 -0.15
N SER A 140 -1.47 13.59 -1.05
CA SER A 140 -1.49 13.92 -2.48
C SER A 140 -2.57 13.17 -3.30
N LEU A 141 -3.32 12.24 -2.70
CA LEU A 141 -4.38 11.52 -3.42
C LEU A 141 -5.55 12.44 -3.77
N GLU A 142 -6.04 12.35 -4.99
CA GLU A 142 -7.17 13.14 -5.50
C GLU A 142 -8.44 12.28 -5.66
N PRO A 143 -9.64 12.87 -5.58
CA PRO A 143 -10.88 12.14 -5.83
C PRO A 143 -10.90 11.44 -7.19
N VAL A 144 -11.36 10.20 -7.22
CA VAL A 144 -11.62 9.49 -8.48
C VAL A 144 -12.78 10.20 -9.19
N LEU A 145 -12.50 10.85 -10.32
CA LEU A 145 -13.54 11.41 -11.18
C LEU A 145 -14.32 10.25 -11.80
N VAL A 146 -15.57 10.06 -11.36
CA VAL A 146 -16.50 9.14 -12.00
C VAL A 146 -16.93 9.80 -13.31
N ALA A 147 -16.46 9.25 -14.44
CA ALA A 147 -16.93 9.61 -15.77
C ALA A 147 -18.32 9.01 -16.06
#